data_AF-A0A3Q8CNK5-F1
#
_entry.id   AF-A0A3Q8CNK5-F1
#
_cell.length_a   1.000
_cell.length_b   1.000
_cell.length_c   1.000
_cell.angle_alpha   90.00
_cell.angle_beta   90.00
_cell.angle_gamma   90.00
#
_symmetry.space_group_name_H-M   'P 1'
#
loop_
_entity.id
_entity.type
_entity.pdbx_description
1 polymer ?
#
loop_
_entity_poly.entity_id
_entity_poly.type
_entity_poly.pdbx_seq_one_letter_code
_entity_poly.pdbx_strand_id
1 'polypeptide(L)'
;MKTLIIVGHPTPDSSATQQFLKAAVQDLSGVKWHELASVKGNFVANEERQLLQKSSRVVLQFPLYWYNVPDLLKRWQDQVFTDINQVSLAGKELGIVVNVGKAVQEFRLGGTVGFSLSGLLSPLAAWAKHFQMKLLPLFVIDRFEYQNLKQQQQLLIAYQQFLELPQPVTFAAQEAWFLDKLKAKVDLASGRQRQQLELIMQQLQEKTTKLADLQAVLRPIRKDDQIHGN
;
A
#
# COMPACT_ATOMS: atom_id res chain seq x y z
N MET A 1 1.18 -7.74 -11.65
CA MET A 1 0.02 -7.72 -10.71
C MET A 1 -0.87 -6.54 -11.09
N LYS A 2 -2.20 -6.66 -10.99
CA LYS A 2 -3.12 -5.54 -11.22
C LYS A 2 -3.73 -5.08 -9.89
N THR A 3 -3.53 -3.82 -9.54
CA THR A 3 -4.00 -3.23 -8.28
C THR A 3 -5.07 -2.19 -8.59
N LEU A 4 -6.26 -2.33 -8.00
CA LEU A 4 -7.33 -1.34 -8.07
C LEU A 4 -7.38 -0.58 -6.75
N ILE A 5 -7.20 0.75 -6.80
CA ILE A 5 -7.35 1.63 -5.65
C ILE A 5 -8.74 2.26 -5.70
N ILE A 6 -9.57 1.96 -4.72
CA ILE A 6 -10.86 2.59 -4.48
C ILE A 6 -10.65 3.75 -3.51
N VAL A 7 -10.69 4.99 -4.02
CA VAL A 7 -10.49 6.20 -3.23
C VAL A 7 -11.83 6.69 -2.69
N GLY A 8 -12.05 6.42 -1.40
CA GLY A 8 -13.25 6.74 -0.64
C GLY A 8 -13.22 8.11 0.05
N HIS A 9 -12.45 9.07 -0.46
CA HIS A 9 -12.40 10.42 0.07
C HIS A 9 -13.52 11.29 -0.55
N PRO A 10 -14.35 12.01 0.24
CA PRO A 10 -15.45 12.83 -0.32
C PRO A 10 -14.99 13.97 -1.23
N THR A 11 -13.88 14.63 -0.88
CA THR A 11 -13.30 15.76 -1.63
C THR A 11 -11.80 15.54 -1.91
N PRO A 12 -11.43 14.59 -2.80
CA PRO A 12 -10.02 14.23 -3.01
C PRO A 12 -9.19 15.37 -3.60
N ASP A 13 -9.82 16.28 -4.36
CA ASP A 13 -9.15 17.43 -4.98
C ASP A 13 -8.66 18.47 -3.98
N SER A 14 -9.35 18.62 -2.83
CA SER A 14 -8.93 19.55 -1.77
C SER A 14 -8.01 18.91 -0.73
N SER A 15 -7.67 17.62 -0.88
CA SER A 15 -6.89 16.87 0.10
C SER A 15 -5.43 16.75 -0.34
N ALA A 16 -4.53 17.46 0.36
CA ALA A 16 -3.09 17.40 0.08
C ALA A 16 -2.54 15.96 0.14
N THR A 17 -3.05 15.15 1.06
CA THR A 17 -2.68 13.73 1.19
C THR A 17 -3.09 12.94 -0.06
N GLN A 18 -4.34 13.11 -0.53
CA GLN A 18 -4.82 12.35 -1.69
C GLN A 18 -4.14 12.80 -2.98
N GLN A 19 -3.89 14.10 -3.15
CA GLN A 19 -3.13 14.62 -4.31
C GLN A 19 -1.71 14.06 -4.35
N PHE A 20 -1.04 13.99 -3.19
CA PHE A 20 0.27 13.38 -3.08
C PHE A 20 0.26 11.90 -3.48
N LEU A 21 -0.69 11.12 -2.95
CA LEU A 21 -0.80 9.69 -3.26
C LEU A 21 -1.22 9.44 -4.71
N LYS A 22 -2.04 10.31 -5.30
CA LYS A 22 -2.43 10.26 -6.72
C LYS A 22 -1.20 10.45 -7.60
N ALA A 23 -0.41 11.50 -7.34
CA ALA A 23 0.84 11.75 -8.06
C ALA A 23 1.82 10.57 -7.93
N ALA A 24 1.88 9.93 -6.76
CA ALA A 24 2.73 8.77 -6.52
C ALA A 24 2.41 7.55 -7.40
N VAL A 25 1.22 7.45 -7.99
CA VAL A 25 0.81 6.28 -8.78
C VAL A 25 0.63 6.55 -10.27
N GLN A 26 0.80 7.79 -10.72
CA GLN A 26 0.56 8.18 -12.12
C GLN A 26 1.40 7.37 -13.12
N ASP A 27 2.64 7.06 -12.77
CA ASP A 27 3.56 6.32 -13.63
C ASP A 27 3.46 4.79 -13.46
N LEU A 28 2.53 4.29 -12.63
CA LEU A 28 2.41 2.87 -12.32
C LEU A 28 1.36 2.19 -13.22
N SER A 29 1.80 1.61 -14.33
CA SER A 29 0.93 0.95 -15.32
C SER A 29 0.08 -0.21 -14.76
N GLY A 30 0.53 -0.87 -13.69
CA GLY A 30 -0.19 -1.95 -13.00
C GLY A 30 -1.24 -1.47 -12.01
N VAL A 31 -1.38 -0.17 -11.79
CA VAL A 31 -2.24 0.42 -10.76
C VAL A 31 -3.35 1.24 -11.42
N LYS A 32 -4.60 0.95 -11.06
CA LYS A 32 -5.77 1.73 -11.45
C LYS A 32 -6.24 2.58 -10.28
N TRP A 33 -6.17 3.89 -10.43
CA TRP A 33 -6.72 4.86 -9.50
C TRP A 33 -8.21 5.12 -9.83
N HIS A 34 -9.10 4.78 -8.92
CA HIS A 34 -10.55 4.92 -9.10
C HIS A 34 -11.16 5.73 -7.95
N GLU A 35 -11.58 6.96 -8.26
CA GLU A 35 -12.14 7.90 -7.29
C GLU A 35 -13.66 7.82 -7.22
N LEU A 36 -14.19 7.48 -6.05
CA LEU A 36 -15.64 7.39 -5.84
C LEU A 36 -16.33 8.76 -5.92
N ALA A 37 -15.62 9.84 -5.60
CA ALA A 37 -16.17 11.20 -5.64
C ALA A 37 -16.51 11.64 -7.08
N SER A 38 -15.81 11.12 -8.08
CA SER A 38 -15.98 11.50 -9.49
C SER A 38 -17.39 11.18 -10.03
N VAL A 39 -18.03 10.15 -9.49
CA VAL A 39 -19.38 9.71 -9.89
C VAL A 39 -20.47 10.22 -8.94
N LYS A 40 -20.14 11.14 -8.03
CA LYS A 40 -21.09 11.83 -7.12
C LYS A 40 -22.03 10.89 -6.35
N GLY A 41 -21.57 9.68 -6.03
CA GLY A 41 -22.36 8.67 -5.32
C GLY A 41 -23.40 7.92 -6.15
N ASN A 42 -23.36 8.03 -7.48
CA ASN A 42 -24.15 7.23 -8.41
C ASN A 42 -23.27 6.16 -9.07
N PHE A 43 -22.99 5.08 -8.34
CA PHE A 43 -22.14 3.99 -8.81
C PHE A 43 -22.96 2.99 -9.63
N VAL A 44 -22.51 2.67 -10.84
CA VAL A 44 -23.12 1.58 -11.62
C VAL A 44 -22.52 0.26 -11.14
N ALA A 45 -23.27 -0.47 -10.30
CA ALA A 45 -22.77 -1.66 -9.60
C ALA A 45 -22.06 -2.68 -10.52
N ASN A 46 -22.58 -2.91 -11.73
CA ASN A 46 -21.97 -3.85 -12.68
C ASN A 46 -20.59 -3.39 -13.18
N GLU A 47 -20.41 -2.09 -13.40
CA GLU A 47 -19.11 -1.53 -13.82
C GLU A 47 -18.08 -1.68 -12.70
N GLU A 48 -18.48 -1.36 -11.46
CA GLU A 48 -17.65 -1.53 -10.27
C GLU A 48 -17.22 -2.99 -10.08
N ARG A 49 -18.15 -3.94 -10.24
CA ARG A 49 -17.86 -5.38 -10.18
C ARG A 49 -16.87 -5.80 -11.25
N GLN A 50 -16.98 -5.28 -12.48
CA GLN A 50 -16.01 -5.57 -13.54
C GLN A 50 -14.62 -5.03 -13.22
N LEU A 51 -14.51 -3.86 -12.57
CA LEU A 51 -13.22 -3.34 -12.10
C LEU A 51 -12.61 -4.29 -11.07
N LEU A 52 -13.40 -4.71 -10.09
CA LEU A 52 -12.97 -5.66 -9.05
C LEU A 52 -12.49 -6.99 -9.66
N GLN A 53 -13.23 -7.54 -10.62
CA GLN A 53 -12.89 -8.79 -11.31
C GLN A 53 -11.53 -8.71 -12.02
N LYS A 54 -11.23 -7.59 -12.70
CA LYS A 54 -9.99 -7.35 -13.45
C LYS A 54 -8.76 -7.14 -12.57
N SER A 55 -8.93 -6.97 -11.27
CA SER A 55 -7.85 -6.70 -10.31
C SER A 55 -7.43 -7.97 -9.55
N SER A 56 -6.16 -8.07 -9.18
CA SER A 56 -5.65 -9.10 -8.26
C SER A 56 -5.63 -8.61 -6.82
N ARG A 57 -5.45 -7.30 -6.63
CA ARG A 57 -5.45 -6.61 -5.35
C ARG A 57 -6.43 -5.44 -5.40
N VAL A 58 -7.29 -5.34 -4.39
CA VAL A 58 -8.20 -4.21 -4.17
C VAL A 58 -7.69 -3.45 -2.96
N VAL A 59 -7.49 -2.15 -3.10
CA VAL A 59 -7.03 -1.26 -2.03
C VAL A 59 -8.13 -0.27 -1.71
N LEU A 60 -8.64 -0.31 -0.48
CA LEU A 60 -9.55 0.70 0.03
C LEU A 60 -8.74 1.83 0.63
N GLN A 61 -8.80 3.02 0.03
CA GLN A 61 -8.08 4.20 0.49
C GLN A 61 -9.04 5.27 0.98
N PHE A 62 -8.94 5.65 2.26
CA PHE A 62 -9.88 6.60 2.85
C PHE A 62 -9.33 7.32 4.10
N PRO A 63 -9.85 8.53 4.39
CA PRO A 63 -9.66 9.15 5.69
C PRO A 63 -10.50 8.47 6.76
N LEU A 64 -9.91 8.27 7.94
CA LEU A 64 -10.64 7.73 9.09
C LEU A 64 -11.57 8.81 9.66
N TYR A 65 -12.84 8.74 9.31
CA TYR A 65 -13.86 9.66 9.80
C TYR A 65 -14.63 9.02 10.94
N TRP A 66 -14.58 9.64 12.12
CA TRP A 66 -15.23 9.14 13.33
C TRP A 66 -14.97 7.64 13.55
N TYR A 67 -13.69 7.25 13.44
CA TYR A 67 -13.21 5.88 13.63
C TYR A 67 -13.77 4.84 12.63
N ASN A 68 -14.27 5.30 11.47
CA ASN A 68 -14.84 4.44 10.45
C ASN A 68 -14.52 4.93 9.02
N VAL A 69 -14.99 4.20 8.02
CA VAL A 69 -14.96 4.61 6.60
C VAL A 69 -15.91 5.80 6.37
N PRO A 70 -15.61 6.72 5.44
CA PRO A 70 -16.55 7.77 5.03
C PRO A 70 -17.85 7.21 4.44
N ASP A 71 -18.93 8.01 4.49
CA ASP A 71 -20.25 7.61 3.97
C ASP A 71 -20.16 7.15 2.51
N LEU A 72 -19.31 7.82 1.71
CA LEU A 72 -19.16 7.57 0.29
C LEU A 72 -18.68 6.14 0.03
N LEU A 73 -17.69 5.69 0.81
CA LEU A 73 -17.15 4.34 0.69
C LEU A 73 -18.14 3.30 1.23
N LYS A 74 -18.88 3.62 2.29
CA LYS A 74 -19.92 2.74 2.82
C LYS A 74 -21.06 2.56 1.81
N ARG A 75 -21.53 3.63 1.18
CA ARG A 75 -22.56 3.58 0.13
C ARG A 75 -22.10 2.76 -1.08
N TRP A 76 -20.84 2.91 -1.50
CA TRP A 76 -20.28 2.08 -2.56
C TRP A 76 -20.29 0.60 -2.17
N GLN A 77 -19.87 0.25 -0.94
CA GLN A 77 -19.95 -1.13 -0.46
C GLN A 77 -21.39 -1.65 -0.48
N ASP A 78 -22.34 -0.87 0.01
CA ASP A 78 -23.74 -1.29 0.09
C ASP A 78 -24.35 -1.52 -1.29
N GLN A 79 -24.08 -0.65 -2.27
CA GLN A 79 -24.64 -0.76 -3.62
C GLN A 79 -23.96 -1.82 -4.49
N VAL A 80 -22.63 -1.91 -4.44
CA VAL A 80 -21.87 -2.85 -5.27
C VAL A 80 -22.07 -4.29 -4.79
N PHE A 81 -22.29 -4.50 -3.50
CA PHE A 81 -22.38 -5.82 -2.88
C PHE A 81 -23.81 -6.22 -2.47
N THR A 82 -24.85 -5.48 -2.88
CA THR A 82 -26.26 -5.87 -2.62
C THR A 82 -26.58 -7.28 -3.12
N ASP A 83 -26.10 -7.63 -4.31
CA ASP A 83 -26.21 -8.98 -4.87
C ASP A 83 -24.87 -9.69 -4.78
N ILE A 84 -24.66 -10.31 -3.61
CA ILE A 84 -23.41 -10.98 -3.23
C ILE A 84 -23.00 -12.09 -4.21
N ASN A 85 -23.95 -12.72 -4.91
CA ASN A 85 -23.66 -13.88 -5.78
C ASN A 85 -22.91 -13.50 -7.05
N GLN A 86 -22.94 -12.22 -7.43
CA GLN A 86 -22.28 -11.74 -8.64
C GLN A 86 -20.84 -11.28 -8.40
N VAL A 87 -20.34 -11.36 -7.15
CA VAL A 87 -19.03 -10.81 -6.77
C VAL A 87 -18.08 -11.92 -6.31
N SER A 88 -17.16 -12.30 -7.18
CA SER A 88 -16.09 -13.25 -6.85
C SER A 88 -14.78 -12.52 -6.57
N LEU A 89 -14.38 -12.49 -5.29
CA LEU A 89 -13.10 -11.94 -4.84
C LEU A 89 -12.20 -12.98 -4.17
N ALA A 90 -12.57 -14.26 -4.24
CA ALA A 90 -11.81 -15.33 -3.61
C ALA A 90 -10.35 -15.36 -4.09
N GLY A 91 -9.42 -15.44 -3.15
CA GLY A 91 -7.98 -15.45 -3.43
C GLY A 91 -7.38 -14.09 -3.81
N LYS A 92 -8.18 -13.03 -3.98
CA LYS A 92 -7.67 -11.66 -4.18
C LYS A 92 -7.17 -11.07 -2.86
N GLU A 93 -6.32 -10.06 -2.96
CA GLU A 93 -5.81 -9.35 -1.79
C GLU A 93 -6.65 -8.10 -1.47
N LEU A 94 -6.90 -7.85 -0.19
CA LEU A 94 -7.48 -6.62 0.31
C LEU A 94 -6.42 -5.79 1.03
N GLY A 95 -6.06 -4.64 0.47
CA GLY A 95 -5.27 -3.61 1.14
C GLY A 95 -6.17 -2.54 1.75
N ILE A 96 -5.77 -2.00 2.90
CA ILE A 96 -6.43 -0.86 3.53
C ILE A 96 -5.39 0.23 3.73
N VAL A 97 -5.61 1.37 3.08
CA VAL A 97 -4.80 2.59 3.20
C VAL A 97 -5.64 3.61 3.94
N VAL A 98 -5.27 3.90 5.18
CA VAL A 98 -6.04 4.76 6.06
C VAL A 98 -5.23 5.98 6.45
N ASN A 99 -5.75 7.17 6.16
CA ASN A 99 -5.17 8.41 6.68
C ASN A 99 -5.85 8.84 7.98
N VAL A 100 -5.05 9.16 8.99
CA VAL A 100 -5.50 9.51 10.34
C VAL A 100 -4.92 10.86 10.77
N GLY A 101 -5.75 11.69 11.40
CA GLY A 101 -5.31 12.99 11.94
C GLY A 101 -4.53 12.89 13.26
N LYS A 102 -4.67 11.77 13.98
CA LYS A 102 -3.99 11.49 15.25
C LYS A 102 -2.71 10.70 15.03
N ALA A 103 -1.76 10.79 15.95
CA ALA A 103 -0.55 9.98 15.86
C ALA A 103 -0.88 8.48 15.96
N VAL A 104 -0.22 7.63 15.18
CA VAL A 104 -0.51 6.18 15.18
C VAL A 104 -0.36 5.55 16.59
N GLN A 105 0.57 6.08 17.41
CA GLN A 105 0.80 5.65 18.80
C GLN A 105 -0.36 5.95 19.76
N GLU A 106 -1.33 6.78 19.37
CA GLU A 106 -2.55 7.03 20.15
C GLU A 106 -3.56 5.87 20.03
N PHE A 107 -3.47 5.06 18.97
CA PHE A 107 -4.36 3.93 18.69
C PHE A 107 -3.88 2.63 19.36
N ARG A 108 -3.81 2.65 20.69
CA ARG A 108 -3.45 1.49 21.52
C ARG A 108 -4.05 1.64 22.91
N LEU A 109 -4.07 0.55 23.67
CA LEU A 109 -4.36 0.61 25.11
C LEU A 109 -3.37 1.57 25.79
N GLY A 110 -3.89 2.48 26.62
CA GLY A 110 -3.10 3.56 27.24
C GLY A 110 -2.80 4.76 26.33
N GLY A 111 -3.13 4.69 25.04
CA GLY A 111 -3.19 5.85 24.17
C GLY A 111 -4.49 6.64 24.36
N THR A 112 -4.52 7.89 23.91
CA THR A 112 -5.68 8.79 24.02
C THR A 112 -6.93 8.28 23.28
N VAL A 113 -6.77 7.48 22.22
CA VAL A 113 -7.90 6.83 21.53
C VAL A 113 -8.34 5.56 22.25
N GLY A 114 -7.41 4.85 22.90
CA GLY A 114 -7.71 3.65 23.68
C GLY A 114 -8.02 2.39 22.88
N PHE A 115 -8.08 2.46 21.54
CA PHE A 115 -8.39 1.33 20.65
C PHE A 115 -7.35 1.21 19.54
N SER A 116 -7.06 -0.02 19.12
CA SER A 116 -6.20 -0.28 17.97
C SER A 116 -6.91 -0.03 16.64
N LEU A 117 -6.18 0.42 15.63
CA LEU A 117 -6.71 0.55 14.27
C LEU A 117 -7.24 -0.79 13.74
N SER A 118 -6.57 -1.90 14.06
CA SER A 118 -7.04 -3.25 13.70
C SER A 118 -8.40 -3.58 14.34
N GLY A 119 -8.64 -3.14 15.57
CA GLY A 119 -9.94 -3.30 16.23
C GLY A 119 -11.01 -2.43 15.58
N LEU A 120 -10.72 -1.15 15.38
CA LEU A 120 -11.64 -0.18 14.77
C LEU A 120 -12.04 -0.59 13.34
N LEU A 121 -11.11 -1.13 12.56
CA LEU A 121 -11.32 -1.53 11.17
C LEU A 121 -11.68 -3.02 11.00
N SER A 122 -11.98 -3.72 12.09
CA SER A 122 -12.37 -5.13 12.07
C SER A 122 -13.58 -5.46 11.19
N PRO A 123 -14.58 -4.56 10.96
CA PRO A 123 -15.63 -4.85 9.99
C PRO A 123 -15.12 -5.08 8.56
N LEU A 124 -14.06 -4.38 8.15
CA LEU A 124 -13.42 -4.60 6.84
C LEU A 124 -12.68 -5.94 6.78
N ALA A 125 -12.14 -6.39 7.91
CA ALA A 125 -11.55 -7.73 8.01
C ALA A 125 -12.62 -8.83 7.90
N ALA A 126 -13.78 -8.64 8.54
CA ALA A 126 -14.92 -9.53 8.40
C ALA A 126 -15.43 -9.57 6.95
N TRP A 127 -15.50 -8.41 6.29
CA TRP A 127 -15.85 -8.29 4.88
C TRP A 127 -14.87 -9.04 3.96
N ALA A 128 -13.55 -8.84 4.12
CA ALA A 128 -12.54 -9.61 3.39
C ALA A 128 -12.71 -11.12 3.59
N LYS A 129 -12.95 -11.56 4.84
CA LYS A 129 -13.14 -12.97 5.17
C LYS A 129 -14.39 -13.56 4.48
N HIS A 130 -15.49 -12.82 4.46
CA HIS A 130 -16.72 -13.24 3.77
C HIS A 130 -16.46 -13.55 2.29
N PHE A 131 -15.69 -12.70 1.61
CA PHE A 131 -15.33 -12.88 0.20
C PHE A 131 -14.06 -13.72 -0.02
N GLN A 132 -13.54 -14.40 1.02
CA GLN A 132 -12.34 -15.25 0.94
C GLN A 132 -11.11 -14.51 0.39
N MET A 133 -10.99 -13.23 0.71
CA MET A 133 -9.84 -12.40 0.37
C MET A 133 -8.71 -12.57 1.38
N LYS A 134 -7.47 -12.35 0.94
CA LYS A 134 -6.31 -12.22 1.80
C LYS A 134 -6.17 -10.77 2.27
N LEU A 135 -6.46 -10.51 3.54
CA LEU A 135 -6.26 -9.19 4.14
C LEU A 135 -4.75 -8.90 4.32
N LEU A 136 -4.31 -7.75 3.84
CA LEU A 136 -2.95 -7.26 3.99
C LEU A 136 -2.79 -6.45 5.30
N PRO A 137 -1.55 -6.25 5.80
CA PRO A 137 -1.30 -5.30 6.88
C PRO A 137 -1.84 -3.90 6.54
N LEU A 138 -2.33 -3.18 7.56
CA LEU A 138 -2.82 -1.82 7.39
C LEU A 138 -1.68 -0.90 6.92
N PHE A 139 -1.93 -0.10 5.90
CA PHE A 139 -1.06 0.99 5.50
C PHE A 139 -1.58 2.29 6.13
N VAL A 140 -0.94 2.72 7.21
CA VAL A 140 -1.39 3.86 8.01
C VAL A 140 -0.59 5.10 7.64
N ILE A 141 -1.31 6.18 7.34
CA ILE A 141 -0.74 7.50 7.08
C ILE A 141 -1.21 8.41 8.20
N ASP A 142 -0.36 8.66 9.20
CA ASP A 142 -0.68 9.58 10.28
C ASP A 142 -0.09 10.97 10.04
N ARG A 143 -0.89 12.00 10.34
CA ARG A 143 -0.40 13.40 10.44
C ARG A 143 0.40 13.86 9.21
N PHE A 144 -0.06 13.50 8.01
CA PHE A 144 0.65 13.78 6.75
C PHE A 144 1.07 15.25 6.58
N GLU A 145 0.20 16.18 6.97
CA GLU A 145 0.45 17.64 6.89
C GLU A 145 1.60 18.10 7.78
N TYR A 146 1.96 17.32 8.82
CA TYR A 146 3.07 17.61 9.73
C TYR A 146 4.38 16.91 9.32
N GLN A 147 4.36 16.12 8.24
CA GLN A 147 5.54 15.40 7.77
C GLN A 147 6.47 16.33 7.00
N ASN A 148 7.78 16.18 7.21
CA ASN A 148 8.78 16.84 6.40
C ASN A 148 8.98 16.12 5.05
N LEU A 149 9.70 16.76 4.12
CA LEU A 149 9.93 16.24 2.78
C LEU A 149 10.53 14.81 2.75
N LYS A 150 11.47 14.52 3.66
CA LYS A 150 12.09 13.19 3.75
C LYS A 150 11.07 12.12 4.14
N GLN A 151 10.21 12.43 5.12
CA GLN A 151 9.14 11.53 5.55
C GLN A 151 8.13 11.29 4.43
N GLN A 152 7.74 12.34 3.70
CA GLN A 152 6.84 12.22 2.55
C GLN A 152 7.47 11.37 1.43
N GLN A 153 8.76 11.54 1.12
CA GLN A 153 9.46 10.70 0.15
C GLN A 153 9.52 9.23 0.57
N GLN A 154 9.78 8.95 1.85
CA GLN A 154 9.74 7.59 2.39
C GLN A 154 8.34 6.98 2.29
N LEU A 155 7.31 7.78 2.60
CA LEU A 155 5.91 7.39 2.46
C LEU A 155 5.57 7.03 1.01
N LEU A 156 6.02 7.84 0.04
CA LEU A 156 5.83 7.57 -1.39
C LEU A 156 6.39 6.21 -1.77
N ILE A 157 7.63 5.92 -1.38
CA ILE A 157 8.27 4.63 -1.68
C ILE A 157 7.50 3.48 -1.03
N ALA A 158 7.17 3.60 0.26
CA ALA A 158 6.42 2.58 0.99
C ALA A 158 5.04 2.33 0.37
N TYR A 159 4.36 3.40 -0.09
CA TYR A 159 3.06 3.32 -0.72
C TYR A 159 3.14 2.61 -2.07
N GLN A 160 4.09 2.97 -2.94
CA GLN A 160 4.27 2.27 -4.21
C GLN A 160 4.61 0.79 -4.02
N GLN A 161 5.49 0.47 -3.07
CA GLN A 161 5.80 -0.91 -2.70
C GLN A 161 4.57 -1.68 -2.21
N PHE A 162 3.73 -1.04 -1.38
CA PHE A 162 2.47 -1.63 -0.92
C PHE A 162 1.50 -1.92 -2.07
N LEU A 163 1.58 -1.19 -3.19
CA LEU A 163 0.72 -1.39 -4.35
C LEU A 163 1.25 -2.41 -5.35
N GLU A 164 2.57 -2.55 -5.49
CA GLU A 164 3.20 -3.35 -6.54
C GLU A 164 3.78 -4.69 -6.05
N LEU A 165 4.21 -4.78 -4.78
CA LEU A 165 4.87 -5.98 -4.28
C LEU A 165 3.89 -7.04 -3.75
N PRO A 166 4.17 -8.33 -3.99
CA PRO A 166 3.45 -9.41 -3.35
C PRO A 166 3.69 -9.39 -1.82
N GLN A 167 2.71 -9.89 -1.07
CA GLN A 167 2.77 -9.90 0.41
C GLN A 167 2.90 -11.33 0.94
N PRO A 168 3.72 -11.59 1.98
CA PRO A 168 4.52 -10.63 2.74
C PRO A 168 5.74 -10.13 1.95
N VAL A 169 6.05 -8.85 2.10
CA VAL A 169 7.23 -8.24 1.47
C VAL A 169 8.50 -8.79 2.10
N THR A 170 9.44 -9.22 1.26
CA THR A 170 10.80 -9.59 1.68
C THR A 170 11.77 -8.45 1.35
N PHE A 171 12.86 -8.36 2.10
CA PHE A 171 13.91 -7.37 1.85
C PHE A 171 14.45 -7.47 0.41
N ALA A 172 14.72 -8.70 -0.06
CA ALA A 172 15.16 -8.95 -1.43
C ALA A 172 14.16 -8.44 -2.49
N ALA A 173 12.85 -8.60 -2.25
CA ALA A 173 11.83 -8.06 -3.15
C ALA A 173 11.80 -6.53 -3.16
N GLN A 174 12.04 -5.87 -2.02
CA GLN A 174 12.13 -4.41 -1.95
C GLN A 174 13.35 -3.88 -2.69
N GLU A 175 14.51 -4.53 -2.52
CA GLU A 175 15.74 -4.17 -3.23
C GLU A 175 15.58 -4.31 -4.74
N ALA A 176 15.09 -5.46 -5.20
CA ALA A 176 14.86 -5.73 -6.62
C ALA A 176 13.89 -4.69 -7.23
N TRP A 177 12.81 -4.38 -6.52
CA TRP A 177 11.86 -3.36 -6.92
C TRP A 177 12.50 -1.97 -7.02
N PHE A 178 13.31 -1.60 -6.03
CA PHE A 178 13.96 -0.28 -6.03
C PHE A 178 14.96 -0.16 -7.18
N LEU A 179 15.74 -1.21 -7.44
CA LEU A 179 16.66 -1.27 -8.57
C LEU A 179 15.93 -1.16 -9.92
N ASP A 180 14.79 -1.84 -10.07
CA ASP A 180 13.97 -1.75 -11.28
C ASP A 180 13.45 -0.32 -11.52
N LYS A 181 12.93 0.34 -10.47
CA LYS A 181 12.50 1.75 -10.56
C LYS A 181 13.66 2.69 -10.86
N LEU A 182 14.83 2.46 -10.24
CA LEU A 182 16.02 3.27 -10.49
C LEU A 182 16.51 3.11 -11.93
N LYS A 183 16.53 1.88 -12.45
CA LYS A 183 16.88 1.60 -13.84
C LYS A 183 15.95 2.32 -14.82
N ALA A 184 14.63 2.25 -14.61
CA ALA A 184 13.67 2.98 -15.43
C ALA A 184 13.93 4.51 -15.41
N LYS A 185 14.33 5.06 -14.26
CA LYS A 185 14.71 6.48 -14.16
C LYS A 185 16.03 6.80 -14.86
N VAL A 186 17.02 5.90 -14.80
CA VAL A 186 18.28 6.04 -15.57
C VAL A 186 17.99 6.06 -17.06
N ASP A 187 17.12 5.16 -17.54
CA ASP A 187 16.78 5.05 -18.95
C ASP A 187 16.12 6.31 -19.51
N LEU A 188 15.35 7.02 -18.68
CA LEU A 188 14.71 8.30 -19.01
C LEU A 188 15.62 9.53 -18.80
N ALA A 189 16.72 9.40 -18.06
CA ALA A 189 17.60 10.50 -17.72
C ALA A 189 18.69 10.73 -18.79
N SER A 190 19.18 11.97 -18.87
CA SER A 190 20.27 12.37 -19.77
C SER A 190 21.35 13.20 -19.06
N GLY A 191 22.53 13.29 -19.68
CA GLY A 191 23.65 14.10 -19.20
C GLY A 191 24.11 13.76 -17.77
N ARG A 192 24.38 14.79 -16.97
CA ARG A 192 24.89 14.67 -15.60
C ARG A 192 23.94 13.90 -14.67
N GLN A 193 22.63 14.03 -14.85
CA GLN A 193 21.65 13.32 -14.02
C GLN A 193 21.73 11.82 -14.24
N ARG A 194 21.87 11.38 -15.50
CA ARG A 194 22.05 9.96 -15.83
C ARG A 194 23.28 9.38 -15.14
N GLN A 195 24.42 10.06 -15.24
CA GLN A 195 25.67 9.62 -14.61
C GLN A 195 25.55 9.47 -13.09
N GLN A 196 24.87 10.42 -12.43
CA GLN A 196 24.62 10.34 -10.98
C GLN A 196 23.74 9.14 -10.61
N LEU A 197 22.66 8.90 -11.36
CA LEU A 197 21.75 7.77 -11.11
C LEU A 197 22.44 6.43 -11.36
N GLU A 198 23.27 6.33 -12.40
CA GLU A 198 24.08 5.14 -12.70
C GLU A 198 25.06 4.82 -11.56
N LEU A 199 25.74 5.84 -11.01
CA LEU A 199 26.62 5.67 -9.86
C LEU A 199 25.87 5.16 -8.61
N ILE A 200 24.70 5.75 -8.32
CA ILE A 200 23.86 5.32 -7.20
C ILE A 200 23.42 3.86 -7.40
N MET A 201 23.03 3.50 -8.62
CA MET A 201 22.60 2.15 -8.96
C MET A 201 23.73 1.13 -8.76
N GLN A 202 24.94 1.45 -9.21
CA GLN A 202 26.12 0.59 -9.02
C GLN A 202 26.45 0.41 -7.54
N GLN A 203 26.48 1.50 -6.76
CA GLN A 203 26.74 1.42 -5.32
C GLN A 203 25.69 0.57 -4.58
N LEU A 204 24.42 0.66 -5.00
CA LEU A 204 23.35 -0.12 -4.40
C LEU A 204 23.52 -1.62 -4.73
N GLN A 205 23.80 -1.94 -6.00
CA GLN A 205 24.06 -3.32 -6.43
C GLN A 205 25.26 -3.93 -5.69
N GLU A 206 26.35 -3.19 -5.54
CA GLU A 206 27.53 -3.63 -4.79
C GLU A 206 27.19 -3.93 -3.33
N LYS A 207 26.42 -3.04 -2.67
CA LYS A 207 25.98 -3.24 -1.29
C LYS A 207 25.08 -4.46 -1.14
N THR A 208 24.17 -4.69 -2.08
CA THR A 208 23.29 -5.87 -2.07
C THR A 208 24.10 -7.16 -2.23
N THR A 209 25.06 -7.21 -3.16
CA THR A 209 25.97 -8.36 -3.32
C THR A 209 26.77 -8.62 -2.04
N LYS A 210 27.37 -7.57 -1.46
CA LYS A 210 28.12 -7.68 -0.21
C LYS A 210 27.27 -8.19 0.95
N LEU A 211 26.02 -7.75 1.04
CA LEU A 211 25.09 -8.21 2.07
C LEU A 211 24.74 -9.70 1.87
N ALA A 212 24.54 -10.14 0.62
CA ALA A 212 24.31 -11.55 0.31
C ALA A 212 25.52 -12.42 0.69
N ASP A 213 26.74 -11.97 0.40
CA ASP A 213 27.97 -12.66 0.78
C ASP A 213 28.12 -12.78 2.30
N LEU A 214 27.90 -11.68 3.03
CA LEU A 214 27.92 -11.68 4.50
C LEU A 214 26.88 -12.64 5.09
N GLN A 215 25.68 -12.68 4.52
CA GLN A 215 24.64 -13.62 4.94
C GLN A 215 25.02 -15.08 4.64
N ALA A 216 25.70 -15.34 3.53
CA ALA A 216 26.19 -16.67 3.18
C ALA A 216 27.28 -17.17 4.15
N VAL A 217 28.17 -16.27 4.59
CA VAL A 217 29.21 -16.57 5.59
C VAL A 217 28.61 -16.79 6.98
N LEU A 218 27.60 -16.02 7.39
CA LEU A 218 26.97 -16.14 8.71
C LEU A 218 26.06 -17.37 8.87
N ARG A 219 25.52 -17.91 7.78
CA ARG A 219 24.64 -19.10 7.80
C ARG A 219 25.28 -20.35 8.43
N PRO A 220 26.49 -20.79 8.04
CA PRO A 220 27.14 -21.95 8.67
C PRO A 220 27.46 -21.69 10.15
N ILE A 221 27.95 -20.50 10.51
CA ILE A 221 28.26 -20.12 11.91
C ILE A 221 27.02 -20.23 12.80
N ARG A 222 25.87 -19.73 12.33
CA ARG A 222 24.59 -19.87 13.05
C ARG A 222 24.10 -21.31 13.17
N LYS A 223 24.42 -22.18 12.21
CA LYS A 223 24.05 -23.60 12.30
C LYS A 223 24.93 -24.33 13.31
N ASP A 224 26.22 -24.02 13.34
CA ASP A 224 27.15 -24.62 14.31
C ASP A 224 26.85 -24.16 15.75
N ASP A 225 26.50 -22.89 15.96
CA ASP A 225 26.07 -22.38 17.28
C ASP A 225 24.74 -23.02 17.75
N GLN A 226 23.83 -23.40 16.84
CA GLN A 226 22.60 -24.13 17.19
C GLN A 226 22.85 -25.61 17.49
N ILE A 227 23.93 -26.19 16.96
CA ILE A 227 24.32 -27.59 17.19
C ILE A 227 25.18 -27.72 18.45
N HIS A 228 25.97 -26.69 18.79
CA HIS A 228 26.94 -26.71 19.88
C HIS A 228 26.63 -25.77 21.05
N GLY A 229 25.60 -24.93 20.94
CA GLY A 229 25.12 -24.07 22.03
C GLY A 229 24.15 -24.79 22.97
N ASN A 230 24.71 -25.47 23.98
CA ASN A 230 24.06 -25.80 25.25
C ASN A 230 24.72 -24.97 26.36
#